data_AF-A0A355C1M6-F1
#
_entry.id   AF-A0A355C1M6-F1
#
_cell.length_a   1.000
_cell.length_b   1.000
_cell.length_c   1.000
_cell.angle_alpha   90.00
_cell.angle_beta   90.00
_cell.angle_gamma   90.00
#
_symmetry.space_group_name_H-M   'P 1'
#
loop_
_entity.id
_entity.type
_entity.pdbx_description
1 polymer ?
#
loop_
_entity_poly.entity_id
_entity_poly.type
_entity_poly.pdbx_seq_one_letter_code
_entity_poly.pdbx_strand_id
1 'polypeptide(L)'
;MVKASSRAGKVVFQGEPGAYSHLACEMFAPAFEPVPCPTFEEALAAVREGRADRAMLPVENSLAGRVADIHHLLPESDLNIVGEHFFAIRHQLLGL
;
A
#
# COMPACT_ATOMS: atom_id res chain seq x y z
N MET A 1 -24.91 -5.29 -12.34
CA MET A 1 -23.98 -4.94 -13.44
C MET A 1 -23.20 -3.71 -13.00
N VAL A 2 -22.03 -3.88 -12.39
CA VAL A 2 -21.18 -2.77 -11.95
C VAL A 2 -20.38 -2.31 -13.17
N LYS A 3 -20.49 -1.03 -13.53
CA LYS A 3 -19.76 -0.42 -14.64
C LYS A 3 -18.25 -0.51 -14.36
N ALA A 4 -17.49 -1.14 -15.25
CA ALA A 4 -16.03 -1.01 -15.27
C ALA A 4 -15.70 0.45 -15.65
N SER A 5 -15.13 1.19 -14.71
CA SER A 5 -14.62 2.54 -14.94
C SER A 5 -13.37 2.46 -15.83
N SER A 6 -13.32 3.25 -16.89
CA SER A 6 -12.19 3.35 -17.82
C SER A 6 -10.99 4.13 -17.27
N ARG A 7 -10.78 4.13 -15.94
CA ARG A 7 -9.59 4.65 -15.27
C ARG A 7 -8.96 3.50 -14.50
N ALA A 8 -7.64 3.34 -14.63
CA ALA A 8 -6.88 2.50 -13.71
C ALA A 8 -7.24 2.95 -12.28
N GLY A 9 -7.62 1.99 -11.42
CA GLY A 9 -7.91 2.30 -10.02
C GLY A 9 -6.66 2.82 -9.32
N LYS A 10 -6.79 3.46 -8.17
CA LYS A 10 -5.65 3.94 -7.37
C LYS A 10 -5.35 3.02 -6.21
N VAL A 11 -4.07 2.70 -6.02
CA VAL A 11 -3.58 2.00 -4.83
C VAL A 11 -2.62 2.91 -4.08
N VAL A 12 -2.99 3.31 -2.87
CA VAL A 12 -2.13 4.16 -2.03
C VAL A 12 -1.17 3.35 -1.19
N PHE A 13 0.00 3.91 -0.91
CA PHE A 13 1.00 3.31 -0.04
C PHE A 13 1.70 4.41 0.77
N GLN A 14 2.18 4.08 1.96
CA GLN A 14 3.01 5.01 2.72
C GLN A 14 4.44 5.00 2.19
N GLY A 15 5.02 6.18 1.98
CA GLY A 15 6.40 6.37 1.56
C GLY A 15 6.52 7.09 0.22
N GLU A 16 7.64 6.84 -0.46
CA GLU A 16 8.04 7.54 -1.69
C GLU A 16 8.11 6.60 -2.90
N PRO A 17 8.01 7.11 -4.14
CA PRO A 17 8.27 6.32 -5.34
C PRO A 17 9.61 5.59 -5.27
N GLY A 18 9.59 4.30 -5.60
CA GLY A 18 10.76 3.42 -5.51
C GLY A 18 10.95 2.74 -4.16
N ALA A 19 10.17 3.07 -3.12
CA ALA A 19 10.13 2.31 -1.88
C ALA A 19 9.63 0.87 -2.11
N TYR A 20 9.87 -0.04 -1.17
CA TYR A 20 9.38 -1.42 -1.30
C TYR A 20 7.85 -1.50 -1.38
N SER A 21 7.12 -0.62 -0.69
CA SER A 21 5.66 -0.55 -0.80
C SER A 21 5.21 -0.09 -2.19
N HIS A 22 5.96 0.81 -2.84
CA HIS A 22 5.73 1.21 -4.24
C HIS A 22 5.87 -0.01 -5.17
N LEU A 23 6.97 -0.75 -5.05
CA LEU A 23 7.22 -1.96 -5.83
C LEU A 23 6.18 -3.05 -5.55
N ALA A 24 5.71 -3.19 -4.30
CA ALA A 24 4.65 -4.11 -3.94
C ALA A 24 3.33 -3.78 -4.65
N CYS A 25 2.98 -2.49 -4.76
CA CYS A 25 1.83 -2.05 -5.54
C CYS A 25 1.97 -2.43 -7.02
N GLU A 26 3.12 -2.13 -7.64
CA GLU A 26 3.36 -2.43 -9.06
C GLU A 26 3.26 -3.94 -9.36
N MET A 27 3.76 -4.80 -8.46
CA MET A 27 3.71 -6.25 -8.66
C MET A 27 2.35 -6.88 -8.35
N PHE A 28 1.70 -6.48 -7.26
CA PHE A 28 0.45 -7.10 -6.80
C PHE A 28 -0.79 -6.53 -7.50
N ALA A 29 -0.74 -5.24 -7.86
CA ALA A 29 -1.86 -4.51 -8.45
C ALA A 29 -1.43 -3.76 -9.73
N PRO A 30 -0.91 -4.44 -10.77
CA PRO A 30 -0.37 -3.78 -11.98
C PRO A 30 -1.41 -3.00 -12.78
N ALA A 31 -2.70 -3.24 -12.56
CA ALA A 31 -3.80 -2.49 -13.16
C ALA A 31 -4.17 -1.21 -12.39
N PHE A 32 -3.50 -0.93 -11.27
CA PHE A 32 -3.73 0.23 -10.42
C PHE A 32 -2.55 1.20 -10.51
N GLU A 33 -2.84 2.50 -10.44
CA GLU A 33 -1.85 3.56 -10.30
C GLU A 33 -1.38 3.61 -8.84
N PRO A 34 -0.08 3.41 -8.55
CA PRO A 34 0.45 3.55 -7.20
C PRO A 34 0.60 5.03 -6.82
N VAL A 35 0.02 5.41 -5.69
CA VAL A 35 0.01 6.81 -5.21
C VAL A 35 0.68 6.90 -3.83
N PRO A 36 1.76 7.67 -3.66
CA PRO A 36 2.43 7.81 -2.37
C PRO A 36 1.59 8.64 -1.39
N CYS A 37 1.67 8.27 -0.11
CA CYS A 37 1.12 8.99 1.03
C CYS A 37 2.20 9.21 2.09
N PRO A 38 2.19 10.35 2.80
CA PRO A 38 3.23 10.65 3.79
C PRO A 38 3.15 9.74 5.03
N THR A 39 1.93 9.36 5.43
CA THR A 39 1.68 8.53 6.62
C THR A 39 0.69 7.40 6.34
N PHE A 40 0.60 6.46 7.27
CA PHE A 40 -0.38 5.37 7.19
C PHE A 40 -1.81 5.86 7.36
N GLU A 41 -2.03 6.83 8.23
CA GLU A 41 -3.32 7.48 8.46
C GLU A 41 -3.83 8.14 7.17
N GLU A 42 -2.96 8.85 6.44
CA GLU A 42 -3.32 9.45 5.16
C GLU A 42 -3.66 8.40 4.09
N ALA A 43 -2.93 7.28 4.06
CA ALA A 43 -3.25 6.17 3.15
C ALA A 43 -4.61 5.54 3.48
N LEU A 44 -4.89 5.30 4.77
CA LEU A 44 -6.18 4.77 5.21
C LEU A 44 -7.32 5.76 4.94
N ALA A 45 -7.13 7.05 5.25
CA ALA A 45 -8.09 8.11 4.99
C ALA A 45 -8.39 8.23 3.48
N ALA A 46 -7.39 8.11 2.61
CA ALA A 46 -7.57 8.14 1.17
C ALA A 46 -8.53 7.05 0.68
N VAL A 47 -8.46 5.84 1.24
CA VAL A 47 -9.39 4.76 0.89
C VAL A 47 -10.77 5.01 1.50
N ARG A 48 -10.84 5.41 2.77
CA ARG A 48 -12.12 5.70 3.46
C ARG A 48 -12.92 6.81 2.78
N GLU A 49 -12.24 7.84 2.30
CA GLU A 49 -12.84 9.00 1.62
C GLU A 49 -13.09 8.76 0.12
N GLY A 50 -12.73 7.59 -0.41
CA GLY A 50 -12.90 7.25 -1.82
C GLY A 50 -11.95 7.99 -2.78
N ARG A 51 -10.86 8.57 -2.26
CA ARG A 51 -9.77 9.16 -3.07
C ARG A 51 -8.89 8.08 -3.71
N ALA A 52 -8.87 6.87 -3.12
CA ALA A 52 -8.22 5.69 -3.63
C ALA A 52 -9.09 4.44 -3.45
N ASP A 53 -8.86 3.42 -4.27
CA ASP A 53 -9.66 2.19 -4.24
C ASP A 53 -9.09 1.16 -3.24
N ARG A 54 -7.77 1.18 -3.02
CA ARG A 54 -7.05 0.22 -2.17
C ARG A 54 -5.86 0.88 -1.49
N ALA A 55 -5.40 0.28 -0.39
CA ALA A 55 -4.12 0.61 0.24
C ALA A 55 -3.23 -0.65 0.29
N MET A 56 -1.93 -0.47 0.04
CA MET A 56 -0.90 -1.48 0.26
C MET A 56 -0.08 -1.08 1.48
N LEU A 57 -0.26 -1.80 2.59
CA LEU A 57 0.31 -1.47 3.89
C LEU A 57 1.18 -2.63 4.41
N PRO A 58 2.44 -2.38 4.79
CA PRO A 58 3.27 -3.40 5.42
C PRO A 58 2.78 -3.66 6.84
N VAL A 59 2.50 -4.93 7.16
CA VAL A 59 2.05 -5.36 8.50
C VAL A 59 3.18 -6.00 9.31
N GLU A 60 4.10 -6.69 8.65
CA GLU A 60 5.17 -7.44 9.30
C GLU A 60 6.44 -7.45 8.44
N ASN A 61 7.59 -7.44 9.11
CA ASN A 61 8.91 -7.59 8.52
C ASN A 61 9.66 -8.73 9.25
N SER A 62 10.32 -9.60 8.50
CA SER A 62 11.03 -10.76 9.07
C SER A 62 12.23 -10.41 9.96
N LEU A 63 12.83 -9.22 9.80
CA LEU A 63 13.97 -8.76 10.58
C LEU A 63 13.56 -7.81 11.71
N ALA A 64 12.61 -6.90 11.45
CA ALA A 64 12.18 -5.87 12.40
C ALA A 64 10.89 -6.23 13.16
N GLY A 65 10.25 -7.36 12.81
CA GLY A 65 8.97 -7.77 13.37
C GLY A 65 7.80 -6.95 12.84
N ARG A 66 6.75 -6.86 13.65
CA ARG A 66 5.50 -6.17 13.34
C ARG A 66 5.69 -4.67 13.13
N VAL A 67 4.96 -4.11 12.17
CA VAL A 67 4.89 -2.66 11.96
C VAL A 67 3.89 -2.09 12.96
N ALA A 68 4.39 -1.52 14.06
CA ALA A 68 3.60 -1.18 15.24
C ALA A 68 2.38 -0.31 14.92
N ASP A 69 2.54 0.73 14.11
CA ASP A 69 1.48 1.69 13.81
C ASP A 69 0.28 1.02 13.12
N ILE A 70 0.55 0.14 12.15
CA ILE A 70 -0.51 -0.53 11.38
C ILE A 70 -1.35 -1.49 12.23
N HIS A 71 -0.75 -2.11 13.25
CA HIS A 71 -1.50 -2.98 14.17
C HIS A 71 -2.51 -2.21 15.02
N HIS A 72 -2.29 -0.92 15.25
CA HIS A 72 -3.22 -0.06 15.97
C HIS A 72 -4.23 0.58 15.01
N LEU A 73 -3.78 0.99 13.82
CA LEU A 73 -4.60 1.72 12.86
C LEU A 73 -5.60 0.83 12.09
N LEU A 74 -5.23 -0.41 11.73
CA LEU A 74 -6.12 -1.28 10.94
C LEU A 74 -7.44 -1.60 11.66
N PRO A 75 -7.46 -1.99 12.95
CA PRO A 75 -8.70 -2.25 13.67
C PRO A 75 -9.67 -1.05 13.71
N GLU A 76 -9.14 0.18 13.72
CA GLU A 76 -9.90 1.42 13.81
C GLU A 76 -10.24 2.04 12.45
N SER A 77 -9.80 1.41 11.34
CA SER A 77 -9.87 1.99 10.01
C SER A 77 -11.26 1.92 9.35
N ASP A 78 -12.18 1.10 9.85
CA ASP A 78 -13.44 0.72 9.18
C ASP A 78 -13.24 0.15 7.76
N LEU A 79 -12.04 -0.35 7.44
CA LEU A 79 -11.70 -0.96 6.16
C LEU A 79 -11.60 -2.49 6.27
N ASN A 80 -11.63 -3.16 5.12
CA ASN A 80 -11.51 -4.61 5.03
C ASN A 80 -10.18 -5.00 4.38
N ILE A 81 -9.53 -6.04 4.92
CA ILE A 81 -8.38 -6.68 4.27
C ILE A 81 -8.91 -7.55 3.13
N VAL A 82 -8.48 -7.27 1.90
CA VAL A 82 -8.97 -7.92 0.67
C VAL A 82 -7.90 -8.71 -0.09
N GLY A 83 -6.72 -8.85 0.51
CA GLY A 83 -5.59 -9.56 -0.05
C GLY A 83 -4.33 -9.35 0.78
N GLU A 84 -3.33 -10.18 0.54
CA GLU A 84 -2.00 -10.11 1.16
C GLU A 84 -0.91 -10.32 0.11
N HIS A 85 0.27 -9.78 0.39
CA HIS A 85 1.44 -9.93 -0.47
C HIS A 85 2.72 -10.06 0.36
N PHE A 86 3.56 -11.04 0.01
CA PHE A 86 4.87 -11.24 0.62
C PHE A 86 5.94 -10.74 -0.35
N PHE A 87 6.69 -9.72 0.07
CA PHE A 87 7.73 -9.11 -0.75
C PHE A 87 9.12 -9.46 -0.22
N ALA A 88 9.95 -10.08 -1.06
CA ALA A 88 11.34 -10.38 -0.71
C ALA A 88 12.22 -9.11 -0.82
N ILE A 89 12.67 -8.60 0.32
CA ILE A 89 13.51 -7.39 0.40
C ILE A 89 14.91 -7.67 -0.14
N ARG A 90 15.36 -6.87 -1.12
CA ARG A 90 16.71 -6.93 -1.71
C ARG A 90 17.29 -5.53 -1.81
N HIS A 91 18.30 -5.21 -1.00
CA HIS A 91 19.00 -3.93 -1.05
C HIS A 91 19.94 -3.87 -2.25
N GLN A 92 20.03 -2.69 -2.87
CA GLN A 92 20.88 -2.43 -4.02
C GLN A 92 21.92 -1.38 -3.64
N LEU A 93 23.20 -1.66 -3.90
CA LEU A 93 24.27 -0.66 -3.80
C LEU A 93 24.34 0.08 -5.14
N LEU A 94 24.14 1.39 -5.12
CA LEU A 94 24.26 2.25 -6.31
C LEU A 94 25.66 2.89 -6.36
N GLY A 95 26.20 3.05 -7.56
CA GLY A 95 27.50 3.67 -7.81
C GLY A 95 27.50 4.47 -9.12
N LEU A 96 28.56 5.25 -9.34
CA LEU A 96 28.81 6.05 -10.54
C LEU A 96 30.04 5.55 -11.28
#